data_AF-A0A937FRN1-F1
#
_entry.id   AF-A0A937FRN1-F1
#
_cell.length_a   1.000
_cell.length_b   1.000
_cell.length_c   1.000
_cell.angle_alpha   90.00
_cell.angle_beta   90.00
_cell.angle_gamma   90.00
#
_symmetry.space_group_name_H-M   'P 1'
#
loop_
_entity.id
_entity.type
_entity.pdbx_description
1 polymer ?
#
loop_
_entity_poly.entity_id
_entity_poly.type
_entity_poly.pdbx_seq_one_letter_code
_entity_poly.pdbx_strand_id
1 'polypeptide(L)'
;MKTFTASTRRNGWAGRILTLCASAALGMMMAGSPATAQGQFVPVAKVNDSAVTVYERNQRMAFLRILNAPGDITQLALDQLINERIQLAEAERMGITADPEAVQNGMAEFAARGNLDVEQFGAFLAQAGIAFETFRDFVTAGIVWREVARAKFLPQVSITESEIDRAYAEAEPQPGEKFLLTEIVLPASSDLSLKASRARADRLSKITTAEEFADAAKRFSVVPSRLNAGERDWVDVQALPPQAQSAVRATREGRASRPVIIPDVGVAVYFVRDRETIRSTKVGELLEYAAFFVPGGQEEANRIRAEVQICDDLYPIARGLPADQLVREELPTGAVPARYRAELANLDPGEVSTRLTAGNGTLVFLMLCNRRNDVPDSVSRAQIADALRNQRIGAYANDLLADLRANAHIEYLR
;
A
#
# COMPACT_ATOMS: atom_id res chain seq x y z
N MET A 1 50.21 -32.28 20.80
CA MET A 1 51.05 -31.95 21.98
C MET A 1 52.02 -30.86 21.55
N LYS A 2 51.80 -29.59 21.93
CA LYS A 2 52.55 -28.88 23.00
C LYS A 2 54.04 -29.26 22.96
N THR A 3 54.98 -28.38 22.59
CA THR A 3 55.34 -27.17 23.36
C THR A 3 56.19 -26.18 22.54
N PHE A 4 55.92 -24.89 22.74
CA PHE A 4 56.82 -23.78 22.43
C PHE A 4 57.99 -23.75 23.42
N THR A 5 59.21 -23.42 22.97
CA THR A 5 60.21 -22.71 23.79
C THR A 5 61.05 -21.79 22.91
N ALA A 6 61.12 -20.53 23.33
CA ALA A 6 61.82 -19.44 22.68
C ALA A 6 63.33 -19.46 23.02
N SER A 7 64.14 -18.98 22.08
CA SER A 7 65.58 -18.78 22.22
C SER A 7 65.94 -17.33 21.90
N THR A 8 66.45 -16.62 22.90
CA THR A 8 67.06 -15.29 22.84
C THR A 8 68.59 -15.37 22.70
N ARG A 9 69.20 -14.53 21.85
CA ARG A 9 70.54 -13.89 21.99
C ARG A 9 70.81 -13.03 20.73
N ARG A 10 70.90 -11.69 20.81
CA ARG A 10 72.01 -10.79 21.21
C ARG A 10 73.22 -10.74 20.26
N ASN A 11 73.50 -9.49 19.83
CA ASN A 11 74.75 -8.87 19.36
C ASN A 11 75.27 -9.36 17.98
N GLY A 12 75.77 -8.53 17.05
CA GLY A 12 76.17 -7.12 17.05
C GLY A 12 77.44 -6.99 16.19
N TRP A 13 77.45 -6.12 15.18
CA TRP A 13 78.63 -5.51 14.49
C TRP A 13 78.08 -4.61 13.36
N ALA A 14 78.16 -3.28 13.40
CA ALA A 14 79.31 -2.37 13.36
C ALA A 14 79.90 -2.18 11.95
N GLY A 15 79.86 -0.92 11.47
CA GLY A 15 80.60 -0.41 10.30
C GLY A 15 79.74 0.42 9.33
N ARG A 16 79.30 1.64 9.68
CA ARG A 16 79.97 2.95 9.50
C ARG A 16 80.40 3.27 8.06
N ILE A 17 79.73 4.23 7.40
CA ILE A 17 80.37 5.39 6.74
C ILE A 17 79.50 6.65 6.98
N LEU A 18 80.14 7.69 7.51
CA LEU A 18 79.67 9.05 7.78
C LEU A 18 79.71 9.94 6.52
N THR A 19 78.81 10.94 6.42
CA THR A 19 79.04 12.42 6.27
C THR A 19 77.77 13.04 5.64
N LEU A 20 76.87 13.71 6.36
CA LEU A 20 76.87 15.06 6.96
C LEU A 20 77.03 16.23 5.96
N CYS A 21 75.92 16.89 5.63
CA CYS A 21 75.73 18.33 5.32
C CYS A 21 74.21 18.56 5.12
N ALA A 22 73.48 19.05 6.12
CA ALA A 22 73.16 20.46 6.37
C ALA A 22 71.99 21.01 5.52
N SER A 23 70.83 21.17 6.20
CA SER A 23 69.92 22.33 6.10
C SER A 23 69.12 22.57 4.80
N ALA A 24 67.86 22.15 4.78
CA ALA A 24 66.75 22.93 4.20
C ALA A 24 65.39 22.38 4.69
N ALA A 25 64.88 22.95 5.77
CA ALA A 25 63.45 22.93 6.05
C ALA A 25 62.77 23.83 5.01
N LEU A 26 62.10 23.23 4.02
CA LEU A 26 61.20 23.94 3.12
C LEU A 26 59.89 23.15 3.05
N GLY A 27 58.83 23.83 3.50
CA GLY A 27 57.51 23.25 3.76
C GLY A 27 56.95 22.48 2.57
N MET A 28 56.66 21.21 2.81
CA MET A 28 55.72 20.46 2.00
C MET A 28 54.33 20.95 2.38
N MET A 29 53.93 22.08 1.78
CA MET A 29 52.54 22.50 1.73
C MET A 29 51.76 21.35 1.09
N MET A 30 50.96 20.66 1.90
CA MET A 30 49.84 19.88 1.43
C MET A 30 48.89 20.83 0.69
N ALA A 31 49.08 20.97 -0.62
CA ALA A 31 48.07 21.53 -1.49
C ALA A 31 46.93 20.50 -1.59
N GLY A 32 46.06 20.49 -0.57
CA GLY A 32 44.76 19.86 -0.70
C GLY A 32 43.98 20.64 -1.76
N SER A 33 43.76 20.05 -2.93
CA SER A 33 42.99 20.66 -4.01
C SER A 33 41.55 20.95 -3.55
N PRO A 34 41.12 22.21 -3.39
CA PRO A 34 39.74 22.54 -3.09
C PRO A 34 39.04 22.85 -4.42
N ALA A 35 38.97 21.87 -5.34
CA ALA A 35 38.49 22.14 -6.71
C ALA A 35 37.17 21.44 -7.08
N THR A 36 36.69 20.48 -6.29
CA THR A 36 35.46 19.72 -6.63
C THR A 36 34.18 20.28 -6.01
N ALA A 37 34.26 21.14 -5.00
CA ALA A 37 33.09 21.72 -4.32
C ALA A 37 32.46 22.91 -5.07
N GLN A 38 33.25 23.67 -5.84
CA GLN A 38 32.81 24.91 -6.50
C GLN A 38 31.79 24.65 -7.64
N GLY A 39 31.82 23.47 -8.28
CA GLY A 39 30.94 23.14 -9.41
C GLY A 39 29.59 22.53 -9.03
N GLN A 40 29.41 22.08 -7.79
CA GLN A 40 28.18 21.35 -7.40
C GLN A 40 26.99 22.27 -7.11
N PHE A 41 27.25 23.52 -6.71
CA PHE A 41 26.19 24.49 -6.42
C PHE A 41 25.86 25.41 -7.61
N VAL A 42 26.39 25.10 -8.80
CA VAL A 42 26.05 25.81 -10.03
C VAL A 42 24.60 25.49 -10.41
N PRO A 43 23.76 26.49 -10.74
CA PRO A 43 22.41 26.27 -11.25
C PRO A 43 22.39 25.52 -12.58
N VAL A 44 21.55 24.48 -12.67
CA VAL A 44 21.19 23.75 -13.90
C VAL A 44 19.83 24.16 -14.45
N ALA A 45 18.99 24.74 -13.61
CA ALA A 45 17.77 25.42 -14.02
C ALA A 45 17.46 26.58 -13.06
N LYS A 46 16.80 27.61 -13.57
CA LYS A 46 16.12 28.63 -12.75
C LYS A 46 14.62 28.54 -12.96
N VAL A 47 13.89 28.74 -11.88
CA VAL A 47 12.44 28.72 -11.83
C VAL A 47 12.00 29.96 -11.06
N ASN A 48 11.59 30.99 -11.78
CA ASN A 48 11.36 32.34 -11.23
C ASN A 48 12.60 32.80 -10.43
N ASP A 49 12.43 33.10 -9.13
CA ASP A 49 13.51 33.56 -8.23
C ASP A 49 14.30 32.42 -7.57
N SER A 50 14.02 31.17 -7.92
CA SER A 50 14.68 29.99 -7.35
C SER A 50 15.56 29.27 -8.38
N ALA A 51 16.54 28.50 -7.89
CA ALA A 51 17.41 27.68 -8.73
C ALA A 51 17.37 26.22 -8.31
N VAL A 52 17.66 25.35 -9.28
CA VAL A 52 17.99 23.94 -9.09
C VAL A 52 19.47 23.79 -9.40
N THR A 53 20.24 23.21 -8.47
CA THR A 53 21.69 23.06 -8.61
C THR A 53 22.10 21.70 -9.19
N VAL A 54 23.35 21.59 -9.66
CA VAL A 54 23.96 20.32 -10.07
C VAL A 54 23.89 19.29 -8.93
N TYR A 55 24.15 19.72 -7.69
CA TYR A 55 24.12 18.87 -6.51
C TYR A 55 22.73 18.26 -6.31
N GLU A 56 21.69 19.09 -6.26
CA GLU A 56 20.31 18.64 -6.05
C GLU A 56 19.84 17.69 -7.14
N ARG A 57 20.14 18.00 -8.41
CA ARG A 57 19.83 17.10 -9.52
C ARG A 57 20.50 15.75 -9.32
N ASN A 58 21.79 15.72 -9.00
CA ASN A 58 22.53 14.47 -8.83
C ASN A 58 22.03 13.66 -7.62
N GLN A 59 21.71 14.34 -6.50
CA GLN A 59 21.10 13.73 -5.32
C GLN A 59 19.74 13.12 -5.63
N ARG A 60 18.87 13.86 -6.34
CA ARG A 60 17.57 13.35 -6.76
C ARG A 60 17.68 12.19 -7.75
N MET A 61 18.64 12.23 -8.68
CA MET A 61 18.91 11.10 -9.57
C MET A 61 19.32 9.84 -8.80
N ALA A 62 20.19 9.97 -7.79
CA ALA A 62 20.59 8.86 -6.94
C ALA A 62 19.39 8.32 -6.13
N PHE A 63 18.57 9.21 -5.58
CA PHE A 63 17.34 8.84 -4.87
C PHE A 63 16.37 8.08 -5.78
N LEU A 64 16.10 8.59 -6.99
CA LEU A 64 15.20 7.94 -7.95
C LEU A 64 15.72 6.57 -8.43
N ARG A 65 17.04 6.36 -8.49
CA ARG A 65 17.61 5.04 -8.80
C ARG A 65 17.34 4.03 -7.70
N ILE A 66 17.40 4.43 -6.43
CA ILE A 66 17.01 3.56 -5.31
C ILE A 66 15.54 3.17 -5.42
N LEU A 67 14.69 4.12 -5.82
CA LEU A 67 13.26 3.89 -6.01
C LEU A 67 12.93 3.13 -7.31
N ASN A 68 13.94 2.77 -8.12
CA ASN A 68 13.78 2.15 -9.44
C ASN A 68 12.80 2.91 -10.35
N ALA A 69 12.86 4.24 -10.33
CA ALA A 69 12.02 5.06 -11.19
C ALA A 69 12.28 4.74 -12.68
N PRO A 70 11.25 4.64 -13.53
CA PRO A 70 11.41 4.33 -14.94
C PRO A 70 11.86 5.55 -15.76
N GLY A 71 12.37 5.30 -16.98
CA GLY A 71 12.64 6.35 -17.97
C GLY A 71 13.99 7.06 -17.80
N ASP A 72 14.10 8.27 -18.37
CA ASP A 72 15.30 9.10 -18.23
C ASP A 72 15.34 9.74 -16.85
N ILE A 73 16.12 9.13 -15.96
CA ILE A 73 16.33 9.59 -14.57
C ILE A 73 16.83 11.04 -14.50
N THR A 74 17.62 11.49 -15.47
CA THR A 74 18.20 12.85 -15.45
C THR A 74 17.11 13.89 -15.67
N GLN A 75 16.27 13.68 -16.69
CA GLN A 75 15.14 14.55 -16.98
C GLN A 75 14.09 14.47 -15.88
N LEU A 76 13.76 13.26 -15.42
CA LEU A 76 12.79 13.06 -14.34
C LEU A 76 13.22 13.78 -13.05
N ALA A 77 14.50 13.68 -12.67
CA ALA A 77 15.02 14.39 -11.50
C ALA A 77 14.89 15.91 -11.64
N LEU A 78 15.24 16.45 -12.82
CA LEU A 78 15.16 17.88 -13.08
C LEU A 78 13.71 18.37 -13.08
N ASP A 79 12.80 17.64 -13.72
CA ASP A 79 11.39 17.98 -13.78
C ASP A 79 10.72 17.94 -12.41
N GLN A 80 11.04 16.95 -11.58
CA GLN A 80 10.56 16.91 -10.20
C GLN A 80 11.06 18.10 -9.39
N LEU A 81 12.35 18.43 -9.46
CA LEU A 81 12.90 19.57 -8.73
C LEU A 81 12.30 20.90 -9.19
N ILE A 82 12.06 21.07 -10.50
CA ILE A 82 11.37 22.25 -11.05
C ILE A 82 9.93 22.32 -10.51
N ASN A 83 9.20 21.22 -10.55
CA ASN A 83 7.84 21.16 -10.01
C ASN A 83 7.83 21.48 -8.52
N GLU A 84 8.78 20.96 -7.74
CA GLU A 84 8.89 21.26 -6.31
C GLU A 84 9.09 22.75 -6.05
N ARG A 85 9.90 23.45 -6.87
CA ARG A 85 10.03 24.92 -6.78
C ARG A 85 8.70 25.62 -7.01
N ILE A 86 7.94 25.20 -8.01
CA ILE A 86 6.64 25.78 -8.33
C ILE A 86 5.63 25.52 -7.20
N GLN A 87 5.59 24.30 -6.67
CA GLN A 87 4.69 23.91 -5.59
C GLN A 87 4.97 24.68 -4.30
N LEU A 88 6.25 24.79 -3.94
CA LEU A 88 6.68 25.53 -2.75
C LEU A 88 6.38 27.03 -2.89
N ALA A 89 6.60 27.61 -4.07
CA ALA A 89 6.28 29.02 -4.34
C ALA A 89 4.77 29.30 -4.25
N GLU A 90 3.93 28.43 -4.79
CA GLU A 90 2.47 28.59 -4.68
C GLU A 90 1.98 28.45 -3.23
N ALA A 91 2.57 27.52 -2.47
CA ALA A 91 2.26 27.37 -1.06
C ALA A 91 2.65 28.61 -0.25
N GLU A 92 3.84 29.16 -0.48
CA GLU A 92 4.29 30.41 0.13
C GLU A 92 3.32 31.56 -0.21
N ARG A 93 2.89 31.67 -1.47
CA ARG A 93 1.90 32.66 -1.92
C ARG A 93 0.56 32.52 -1.19
N MET A 94 0.19 31.30 -0.80
CA MET A 94 -1.03 31.00 -0.03
C MET A 94 -0.82 31.06 1.50
N GLY A 95 0.39 31.32 1.98
CA GLY A 95 0.72 31.29 3.41
C GLY A 95 0.66 29.88 4.02
N ILE A 96 0.84 28.83 3.20
CA ILE A 96 0.84 27.44 3.61
C ILE A 96 2.28 27.00 3.87
N THR A 97 2.55 26.50 5.07
CA THR A 97 3.87 25.99 5.47
C THR A 97 3.78 24.54 5.90
N ALA A 98 4.87 23.79 5.76
CA ALA A 98 4.94 22.41 6.25
C ALA A 98 4.93 22.38 7.78
N ASP A 99 3.99 21.65 8.37
CA ASP A 99 4.04 21.27 9.79
C ASP A 99 5.17 20.24 10.00
N PRO A 100 6.15 20.50 10.89
CA PRO A 100 7.22 19.54 11.19
C PRO A 100 6.72 18.15 11.60
N GLU A 101 5.60 18.07 12.32
CA GLU A 101 5.03 16.77 12.72
C GLU A 101 4.48 16.02 11.51
N ALA A 102 3.78 16.72 10.61
CA ALA A 102 3.30 16.14 9.36
C ALA A 102 4.47 15.66 8.47
N VAL A 103 5.58 16.40 8.43
CA VAL A 103 6.80 15.98 7.71
C VAL A 103 7.36 14.70 8.28
N GLN A 104 7.49 14.60 9.59
CA GLN A 104 8.00 13.40 10.25
C GLN A 104 7.09 12.18 9.99
N ASN A 105 5.78 12.36 10.09
CA ASN A 105 4.80 11.30 9.83
C ASN A 105 4.84 10.86 8.35
N GLY A 106 4.91 11.81 7.42
CA GLY A 106 5.06 11.51 5.99
C GLY A 106 6.35 10.75 5.67
N MET A 107 7.46 11.06 6.37
CA MET A 107 8.71 10.32 6.23
C MET A 107 8.58 8.90 6.79
N ALA A 108 7.92 8.72 7.93
CA ALA A 108 7.66 7.41 8.51
C ALA A 108 6.78 6.54 7.59
N GLU A 109 5.69 7.10 7.07
CA GLU A 109 4.82 6.43 6.10
C GLU A 109 5.55 6.05 4.82
N PHE A 110 6.46 6.92 4.34
CA PHE A 110 7.25 6.63 3.15
C PHE A 110 8.23 5.47 3.39
N ALA A 111 8.98 5.51 4.49
CA ALA A 111 9.94 4.47 4.85
C ALA A 111 9.26 3.11 5.09
N ALA A 112 8.07 3.12 5.71
CA ALA A 112 7.30 1.93 6.01
C ALA A 112 6.90 1.12 4.76
N ARG A 113 6.83 1.75 3.58
CA ARG A 113 6.58 1.04 2.30
C ARG A 113 7.70 0.06 1.94
N GLY A 114 8.90 0.32 2.42
CA GLY A 114 10.05 -0.58 2.31
C GLY A 114 10.24 -1.48 3.53
N ASN A 115 9.27 -1.52 4.46
CA ASN A 115 9.40 -2.14 5.78
C ASN A 115 10.58 -1.59 6.61
N LEU A 116 10.86 -0.29 6.49
CA LEU A 116 11.91 0.40 7.23
C LEU A 116 11.32 1.51 8.08
N ASP A 117 11.99 1.86 9.18
CA ASP A 117 11.76 3.12 9.86
C ASP A 117 12.57 4.28 9.23
N VAL A 118 12.35 5.50 9.71
CA VAL A 118 13.02 6.71 9.18
C VAL A 118 14.53 6.66 9.35
N GLU A 119 15.04 6.14 10.46
CA GLU A 119 16.47 6.07 10.76
C GLU A 119 17.16 5.03 9.87
N GLN A 120 16.55 3.85 9.73
CA GLN A 120 17.01 2.77 8.86
C GLN A 120 17.03 3.20 7.40
N PHE A 121 15.96 3.87 6.95
CA PHE A 121 15.92 4.40 5.59
C PHE A 121 16.96 5.50 5.39
N GLY A 122 17.15 6.40 6.36
CA GLY A 122 18.21 7.42 6.33
C GLY A 122 19.61 6.80 6.24
N ALA A 123 19.90 5.76 7.02
CA ALA A 123 21.17 5.04 6.97
C ALA A 123 21.38 4.33 5.61
N PHE A 124 20.32 3.76 5.04
CA PHE A 124 20.35 3.16 3.71
C PHE A 124 20.64 4.20 2.61
N LEU A 125 20.02 5.38 2.68
CA LEU A 125 20.31 6.49 1.76
C LEU A 125 21.76 6.99 1.90
N ALA A 126 22.26 7.10 3.14
CA ALA A 126 23.63 7.53 3.40
C ALA A 126 24.67 6.55 2.81
N GLN A 127 24.42 5.24 2.87
CA GLN A 127 25.27 4.23 2.23
C GLN A 127 25.34 4.40 0.70
N ALA A 128 24.28 4.92 0.10
CA ALA A 128 24.22 5.25 -1.33
C ALA A 128 24.75 6.66 -1.66
N GLY A 129 25.29 7.40 -0.68
CA GLY A 129 25.80 8.75 -0.86
C GLY A 129 24.71 9.82 -1.04
N ILE A 130 23.49 9.54 -0.58
CA ILE A 130 22.36 10.46 -0.65
C ILE A 130 22.20 11.18 0.69
N ALA A 131 22.16 12.51 0.64
CA ALA A 131 21.92 13.36 1.80
C ALA A 131 20.49 13.19 2.31
N PHE A 132 20.33 13.14 3.63
CA PHE A 132 19.04 12.94 4.29
C PHE A 132 18.05 14.07 3.95
N GLU A 133 18.55 15.27 3.74
CA GLU A 133 17.80 16.45 3.30
C GLU A 133 17.09 16.19 1.97
N THR A 134 17.67 15.43 1.05
CA THR A 134 17.03 15.07 -0.23
C THR A 134 15.71 14.33 -0.01
N PHE A 135 15.68 13.46 1.01
CA PHE A 135 14.47 12.71 1.38
C PHE A 135 13.48 13.59 2.13
N ARG A 136 13.94 14.35 3.13
CA ARG A 136 13.09 15.28 3.88
C ARG A 136 12.42 16.29 2.97
N ASP A 137 13.18 16.91 2.06
CA ASP A 137 12.69 17.99 1.20
C ASP A 137 11.70 17.44 0.15
N PHE A 138 11.94 16.23 -0.37
CA PHE A 138 10.99 15.51 -1.23
C PHE A 138 9.64 15.30 -0.54
N VAL A 139 9.66 14.80 0.71
CA VAL A 139 8.44 14.57 1.50
C VAL A 139 7.75 15.90 1.83
N THR A 140 8.53 16.91 2.21
CA THR A 140 8.05 18.25 2.55
C THR A 140 7.28 18.88 1.39
N ALA A 141 7.85 18.86 0.18
CA ALA A 141 7.18 19.40 -1.00
C ALA A 141 5.85 18.68 -1.28
N GLY A 142 5.82 17.35 -1.14
CA GLY A 142 4.59 16.56 -1.31
C GLY A 142 3.51 16.88 -0.27
N ILE A 143 3.87 17.10 0.99
CA ILE A 143 2.94 17.49 2.05
C ILE A 143 2.36 18.88 1.79
N VAL A 144 3.24 19.85 1.55
CA VAL A 144 2.85 21.24 1.29
C VAL A 144 1.92 21.32 0.07
N TRP A 145 2.23 20.57 -0.99
CA TRP A 145 1.38 20.54 -2.18
C TRP A 145 0.00 19.94 -1.93
N ARG A 146 -0.08 18.89 -1.11
CA ARG A 146 -1.36 18.31 -0.70
C ARG A 146 -2.19 19.29 0.11
N GLU A 147 -1.58 20.10 0.97
CA GLU A 147 -2.29 21.15 1.72
C GLU A 147 -2.78 22.27 0.80
N VAL A 148 -1.97 22.71 -0.18
CA VAL A 148 -2.41 23.64 -1.24
C VAL A 148 -3.64 23.10 -1.97
N ALA A 149 -3.58 21.83 -2.40
CA ALA A 149 -4.68 21.20 -3.12
C ALA A 149 -5.96 21.13 -2.27
N ARG A 150 -5.84 20.73 -1.00
CA ARG A 150 -6.97 20.66 -0.06
C ARG A 150 -7.57 22.04 0.17
N ALA A 151 -6.76 23.05 0.48
CA ALA A 151 -7.23 24.40 0.73
C ALA A 151 -8.00 24.99 -0.46
N LYS A 152 -7.55 24.71 -1.69
CA LYS A 152 -8.12 25.28 -2.91
C LYS A 152 -9.35 24.52 -3.42
N PHE A 153 -9.32 23.19 -3.36
CA PHE A 153 -10.29 22.36 -4.07
C PHE A 153 -11.26 21.61 -3.18
N LEU A 154 -10.96 21.39 -1.89
CA LEU A 154 -11.88 20.70 -0.99
C LEU A 154 -13.30 21.32 -0.97
N PRO A 155 -13.48 22.66 -0.95
CA PRO A 155 -14.81 23.27 -0.98
C PRO A 155 -15.58 23.07 -2.29
N GLN A 156 -14.90 22.73 -3.38
CA GLN A 156 -15.47 22.59 -4.72
C GLN A 156 -15.83 21.13 -5.05
N VAL A 157 -15.35 20.18 -4.24
CA VAL A 157 -15.54 18.75 -4.49
C VAL A 157 -16.76 18.22 -3.74
N SER A 158 -17.79 17.85 -4.51
CA SER A 158 -18.88 16.99 -4.06
C SER A 158 -18.78 15.61 -4.69
N ILE A 159 -19.04 14.56 -3.89
CA ILE A 159 -19.16 13.17 -4.38
C ILE A 159 -20.63 12.77 -4.27
N THR A 160 -21.21 12.23 -5.34
CA THR A 160 -22.62 11.80 -5.36
C THR A 160 -22.76 10.36 -4.85
N GLU A 161 -23.95 10.02 -4.32
CA GLU A 161 -24.27 8.63 -3.95
C GLU A 161 -24.09 7.66 -5.12
N SER A 162 -24.44 8.06 -6.35
CA SER A 162 -24.26 7.24 -7.54
C SER A 162 -22.78 6.99 -7.92
N GLU A 163 -21.88 7.92 -7.55
CA GLU A 163 -20.44 7.72 -7.69
C GLU A 163 -19.92 6.72 -6.65
N ILE A 164 -20.42 6.84 -5.42
CA ILE A 164 -20.12 5.89 -4.33
C ILE A 164 -20.64 4.51 -4.71
N ASP A 165 -21.88 4.38 -5.16
CA ASP A 165 -22.50 3.12 -5.60
C ASP A 165 -21.67 2.41 -6.67
N ARG A 166 -21.25 3.17 -7.69
CA ARG A 166 -20.44 2.62 -8.78
C ARG A 166 -19.07 2.16 -8.27
N ALA A 167 -18.38 2.99 -7.50
CA ALA A 167 -17.07 2.65 -6.95
C ALA A 167 -17.17 1.49 -5.94
N TYR A 168 -18.28 1.40 -5.20
CA TYR A 168 -18.56 0.29 -4.29
C TYR A 168 -18.76 -1.03 -5.04
N ALA A 169 -19.55 -1.02 -6.11
CA ALA A 169 -19.76 -2.19 -6.97
C ALA A 169 -18.47 -2.63 -7.69
N GLU A 170 -17.59 -1.68 -8.03
CA GLU A 170 -16.25 -1.98 -8.56
C GLU A 170 -15.30 -2.56 -7.50
N ALA A 171 -15.45 -2.12 -6.24
CA ALA A 171 -14.67 -2.60 -5.10
C ALA A 171 -15.18 -3.95 -4.55
N GLU A 172 -16.40 -4.38 -4.89
CA GLU A 172 -16.92 -5.69 -4.49
C GLU A 172 -15.98 -6.80 -4.98
N PRO A 173 -15.65 -7.78 -4.12
CA PRO A 173 -14.82 -8.91 -4.52
C PRO A 173 -15.50 -9.67 -5.67
N GLN A 174 -14.98 -9.50 -6.88
CA GLN A 174 -15.50 -10.20 -8.05
C GLN A 174 -15.43 -11.72 -7.82
N PRO A 175 -16.41 -12.51 -8.29
CA PRO A 175 -16.35 -13.95 -8.13
C PRO A 175 -15.12 -14.46 -8.85
N GLY A 176 -14.26 -15.18 -8.16
CA GLY A 176 -12.93 -15.48 -8.66
C GLY A 176 -12.04 -16.20 -7.65
N GLU A 177 -10.88 -16.62 -8.13
CA GLU A 177 -9.84 -17.18 -7.27
C GLU A 177 -8.72 -16.15 -7.14
N LYS A 178 -8.42 -15.73 -5.92
CA LYS A 178 -7.27 -14.90 -5.61
C LYS A 178 -6.20 -15.74 -4.92
N PHE A 179 -4.94 -15.41 -5.15
CA PHE A 179 -3.81 -16.12 -4.56
C PHE A 179 -2.83 -15.12 -3.97
N LEU A 180 -2.37 -15.39 -2.76
CA LEU A 180 -1.24 -14.70 -2.16
C LEU A 180 0.03 -15.44 -2.59
N LEU A 181 0.94 -14.77 -3.31
CA LEU A 181 2.03 -15.43 -4.03
C LEU A 181 3.40 -14.87 -3.64
N THR A 182 4.42 -15.69 -3.81
CA THR A 182 5.82 -15.25 -3.99
C THR A 182 6.27 -15.71 -5.36
N GLU A 183 6.90 -14.85 -6.17
CA GLU A 183 7.33 -15.18 -7.54
C GLU A 183 8.86 -15.18 -7.70
N ILE A 184 9.33 -16.07 -8.58
CA ILE A 184 10.69 -16.05 -9.11
C ILE A 184 10.58 -16.10 -10.63
N VAL A 185 11.16 -15.13 -11.32
CA VAL A 185 11.28 -15.15 -12.78
C VAL A 185 12.75 -15.25 -13.15
N LEU A 186 13.10 -16.24 -13.97
CA LEU A 186 14.45 -16.48 -14.45
C LEU A 186 14.59 -16.04 -15.91
N PRO A 187 15.75 -15.52 -16.34
CA PRO A 187 15.94 -14.96 -17.67
C PRO A 187 15.85 -16.04 -18.76
N ALA A 188 15.32 -15.68 -19.94
CA ALA A 188 15.22 -16.57 -21.09
C ALA A 188 15.56 -15.84 -22.41
N SER A 189 16.55 -14.95 -22.41
CA SER A 189 16.94 -14.12 -23.55
C SER A 189 17.66 -14.87 -24.69
N SER A 190 17.93 -16.17 -24.53
CA SER A 190 18.55 -17.05 -25.51
C SER A 190 18.22 -18.51 -25.22
N ASP A 191 18.35 -19.40 -26.21
CA ASP A 191 18.11 -20.85 -26.01
C ASP A 191 18.97 -21.44 -24.88
N LEU A 192 20.23 -20.99 -24.78
CA LEU A 192 21.14 -21.42 -23.71
C LEU A 192 20.64 -20.97 -22.33
N SER A 193 20.25 -19.69 -22.20
CA SER A 193 19.72 -19.15 -20.93
C SER A 193 18.39 -19.80 -20.56
N LEU A 194 17.51 -20.04 -21.53
CA LEU A 194 16.24 -20.74 -21.33
C LEU A 194 16.46 -22.17 -20.81
N LYS A 195 17.40 -22.93 -21.41
CA LYS A 195 17.74 -24.29 -20.95
C LYS A 195 18.26 -24.28 -19.51
N ALA A 196 19.15 -23.35 -19.17
CA ALA A 196 19.68 -23.20 -17.82
C ALA A 196 18.60 -22.78 -16.81
N SER A 197 17.73 -21.85 -17.20
CA SER A 197 16.63 -21.35 -16.38
C SER A 197 15.58 -22.41 -16.12
N ARG A 198 15.24 -23.27 -17.09
CA ARG A 198 14.35 -24.43 -16.87
C ARG A 198 14.91 -25.37 -15.81
N ALA A 199 16.18 -25.77 -15.95
CA ALA A 199 16.82 -26.67 -14.98
C ALA A 199 16.89 -26.07 -13.56
N ARG A 200 17.04 -24.74 -13.44
CA ARG A 200 17.00 -24.05 -12.14
C ARG A 200 15.58 -23.97 -11.61
N ALA A 201 14.61 -23.61 -12.44
CA ALA A 201 13.20 -23.55 -12.08
C ALA A 201 12.69 -24.90 -11.57
N ASP A 202 13.12 -26.02 -12.17
CA ASP A 202 12.81 -27.37 -11.70
C ASP A 202 13.35 -27.70 -10.31
N ARG A 203 14.40 -27.01 -9.85
CA ARG A 203 14.88 -27.13 -8.47
C ARG A 203 14.10 -26.21 -7.54
N LEU A 204 13.81 -24.99 -7.97
CA LEU A 204 13.03 -24.01 -7.21
C LEU A 204 11.59 -24.50 -6.95
N SER A 205 11.00 -25.23 -7.90
CA SER A 205 9.66 -25.83 -7.74
C SER A 205 9.58 -26.92 -6.67
N LYS A 206 10.72 -27.39 -6.15
CA LYS A 206 10.80 -28.39 -5.08
C LYS A 206 10.93 -27.77 -3.69
N ILE A 207 11.09 -26.44 -3.59
CA ILE A 207 11.14 -25.74 -2.31
C ILE A 207 9.78 -25.85 -1.61
N THR A 208 9.80 -26.10 -0.30
CA THR A 208 8.59 -26.38 0.49
C THR A 208 8.34 -25.38 1.61
N THR A 209 9.16 -24.34 1.74
CA THR A 209 9.00 -23.28 2.74
C THR A 209 8.99 -21.92 2.07
N ALA A 210 8.19 -21.00 2.61
CA ALA A 210 8.06 -19.65 2.05
C ALA A 210 9.37 -18.87 2.17
N GLU A 211 10.07 -18.98 3.31
CA GLU A 211 11.33 -18.28 3.57
C GLU A 211 12.44 -18.66 2.60
N GLU A 212 12.65 -19.96 2.35
CA GLU A 212 13.67 -20.43 1.40
C GLU A 212 13.34 -19.95 -0.03
N PHE A 213 12.06 -19.96 -0.39
CA PHE A 213 11.60 -19.48 -1.69
C PHE A 213 11.81 -17.97 -1.84
N ALA A 214 11.51 -17.20 -0.80
CA ALA A 214 11.71 -15.76 -0.75
C ALA A 214 13.20 -15.38 -0.87
N ASP A 215 14.09 -16.10 -0.19
CA ASP A 215 15.54 -15.92 -0.34
C ASP A 215 16.06 -16.33 -1.73
N ALA A 216 15.47 -17.37 -2.32
CA ALA A 216 15.75 -17.72 -3.71
C ALA A 216 15.28 -16.61 -4.67
N ALA A 217 14.14 -15.98 -4.40
CA ALA A 217 13.64 -14.86 -5.20
C ALA A 217 14.58 -13.66 -5.17
N LYS A 218 15.04 -13.23 -3.98
CA LYS A 218 16.04 -12.14 -3.83
C LYS A 218 17.30 -12.39 -4.68
N ARG A 219 17.75 -13.65 -4.71
CA ARG A 219 19.02 -14.05 -5.36
C ARG A 219 18.90 -14.24 -6.86
N PHE A 220 17.85 -14.90 -7.33
CA PHE A 220 17.78 -15.43 -8.70
C PHE A 220 16.77 -14.72 -9.59
N SER A 221 15.77 -14.05 -9.02
CA SER A 221 14.72 -13.42 -9.82
C SER A 221 15.25 -12.21 -10.59
N VAL A 222 14.77 -12.03 -11.83
CA VAL A 222 15.11 -10.88 -12.69
C VAL A 222 14.02 -9.82 -12.76
N VAL A 223 12.90 -10.02 -12.07
CA VAL A 223 11.80 -9.04 -11.99
C VAL A 223 11.86 -8.21 -10.70
N PRO A 224 11.29 -7.00 -10.67
CA PRO A 224 11.42 -6.05 -9.55
C PRO A 224 10.94 -6.58 -8.20
N SER A 225 9.96 -7.50 -8.17
CA SER A 225 9.45 -8.11 -6.94
C SER A 225 10.54 -8.73 -6.07
N ARG A 226 11.70 -9.09 -6.63
CA ARG A 226 12.89 -9.54 -5.89
C ARG A 226 13.32 -8.61 -4.74
N LEU A 227 13.04 -7.31 -4.85
CA LEU A 227 13.39 -6.31 -3.84
C LEU A 227 12.55 -6.47 -2.58
N ASN A 228 11.32 -6.97 -2.73
CA ASN A 228 10.44 -7.37 -1.64
C ASN A 228 10.40 -8.91 -1.53
N ALA A 229 11.56 -9.56 -1.63
CA ALA A 229 11.69 -11.01 -1.51
C ALA A 229 10.80 -11.85 -2.46
N GLY A 230 10.41 -11.29 -3.61
CA GLY A 230 9.49 -11.91 -4.57
C GLY A 230 8.02 -11.85 -4.16
N GLU A 231 7.69 -11.24 -3.04
CA GLU A 231 6.33 -11.24 -2.50
C GLU A 231 5.38 -10.39 -3.33
N ARG A 232 4.17 -10.94 -3.52
CA ARG A 232 3.04 -10.28 -4.14
C ARG A 232 1.86 -10.34 -3.19
N ASP A 233 1.12 -9.25 -3.12
CA ASP A 233 -0.17 -9.20 -2.44
C ASP A 233 -1.20 -10.10 -3.18
N TRP A 234 -2.45 -10.14 -2.72
CA TRP A 234 -3.52 -10.90 -3.32
C TRP A 234 -3.66 -10.61 -4.83
N VAL A 235 -3.32 -11.61 -5.64
CA VAL A 235 -3.39 -11.54 -7.10
C VAL A 235 -4.63 -12.28 -7.57
N ASP A 236 -5.51 -11.59 -8.31
CA ASP A 236 -6.55 -12.26 -9.07
C ASP A 236 -5.90 -13.21 -10.09
N VAL A 237 -6.31 -14.46 -10.10
CA VAL A 237 -5.75 -15.46 -11.02
C VAL A 237 -5.88 -15.04 -12.49
N GLN A 238 -6.89 -14.24 -12.85
CA GLN A 238 -7.07 -13.73 -14.22
C GLN A 238 -6.01 -12.67 -14.59
N ALA A 239 -5.41 -12.00 -13.60
CA ALA A 239 -4.32 -11.05 -13.80
C ALA A 239 -2.97 -11.74 -14.05
N LEU A 240 -2.88 -13.06 -13.86
CA LEU A 240 -1.68 -13.83 -14.20
C LEU A 240 -1.66 -14.20 -15.69
N PRO A 241 -0.47 -14.32 -16.31
CA PRO A 241 -0.33 -14.87 -17.66
C PRO A 241 -1.03 -16.23 -17.79
N PRO A 242 -1.73 -16.53 -18.90
CA PRO A 242 -2.54 -17.75 -19.05
C PRO A 242 -1.84 -19.05 -18.66
N GLN A 243 -0.55 -19.17 -18.97
CA GLN A 243 0.29 -20.33 -18.63
C GLN A 243 0.49 -20.47 -17.12
N ALA A 244 0.60 -19.35 -16.40
CA ALA A 244 0.75 -19.30 -14.95
C ALA A 244 -0.57 -19.61 -14.22
N GLN A 245 -1.72 -19.19 -14.77
CA GLN A 245 -3.04 -19.43 -14.16
C GLN A 245 -3.26 -20.92 -13.85
N SER A 246 -3.04 -21.78 -14.84
CA SER A 246 -3.20 -23.24 -14.69
C SER A 246 -2.19 -23.86 -13.72
N ALA A 247 -0.97 -23.31 -13.63
CA ALA A 247 0.05 -23.80 -12.72
C ALA A 247 -0.29 -23.44 -11.27
N VAL A 248 -0.71 -22.20 -11.02
CA VAL A 248 -1.08 -21.71 -9.69
C VAL A 248 -2.33 -22.43 -9.18
N ARG A 249 -3.41 -22.54 -9.98
CA ARG A 249 -4.65 -23.25 -9.57
C ARG A 249 -4.41 -24.71 -9.20
N ALA A 250 -3.48 -25.38 -9.89
CA ALA A 250 -3.12 -26.77 -9.63
C ALA A 250 -2.19 -26.94 -8.41
N THR A 251 -1.65 -25.84 -7.88
CA THR A 251 -0.71 -25.84 -6.75
C THR A 251 -1.46 -25.68 -5.44
N ARG A 252 -1.09 -26.48 -4.44
CA ARG A 252 -1.64 -26.34 -3.08
C ARG A 252 -0.95 -25.19 -2.36
N GLU A 253 -1.67 -24.60 -1.40
CA GLU A 253 -1.08 -23.67 -0.45
C GLU A 253 0.14 -24.29 0.26
N GLY A 254 1.14 -23.47 0.54
CA GLY A 254 2.42 -23.86 1.13
C GLY A 254 3.36 -24.58 0.15
N ARG A 255 3.13 -24.51 -1.16
CA ARG A 255 3.95 -25.20 -2.18
C ARG A 255 4.32 -24.30 -3.35
N ALA A 256 5.47 -24.62 -3.96
CA ALA A 256 5.88 -24.04 -5.23
C ALA A 256 5.18 -24.73 -6.41
N SER A 257 4.85 -23.94 -7.44
CA SER A 257 4.23 -24.38 -8.67
C SER A 257 5.24 -25.09 -9.56
N ARG A 258 4.73 -25.83 -10.56
CA ARG A 258 5.58 -26.22 -11.69
C ARG A 258 6.15 -24.97 -12.39
N PRO A 259 7.34 -25.06 -13.01
CA PRO A 259 7.83 -23.99 -13.87
C PRO A 259 6.89 -23.69 -15.03
N VAL A 260 6.76 -22.41 -15.36
CA VAL A 260 5.98 -21.94 -16.51
C VAL A 260 6.83 -21.03 -17.37
N ILE A 261 6.70 -21.16 -18.69
CA ILE A 261 7.39 -20.29 -19.64
C ILE A 261 6.42 -19.18 -20.00
N ILE A 262 6.83 -17.95 -19.72
CA ILE A 262 6.08 -16.74 -20.07
C ILE A 262 6.82 -16.12 -21.26
N PRO A 263 6.17 -16.03 -22.45
CA PRO A 263 6.76 -15.40 -23.63
C PRO A 263 7.33 -14.02 -23.29
N ASP A 264 8.52 -13.71 -23.82
CA ASP A 264 9.24 -12.43 -23.66
C ASP A 264 9.61 -12.01 -22.23
N VAL A 265 9.26 -12.81 -21.22
CA VAL A 265 9.52 -12.52 -19.80
C VAL A 265 10.54 -13.50 -19.22
N GLY A 266 10.33 -14.81 -19.35
CA GLY A 266 11.23 -15.79 -18.74
C GLY A 266 10.59 -17.10 -18.30
N VAL A 267 11.30 -17.83 -17.44
CA VAL A 267 10.78 -19.02 -16.77
C VAL A 267 10.37 -18.64 -15.35
N ALA A 268 9.09 -18.71 -15.04
CA ALA A 268 8.54 -18.36 -13.74
C ALA A 268 8.23 -19.58 -12.87
N VAL A 269 8.37 -19.41 -11.56
CA VAL A 269 7.90 -20.33 -10.51
C VAL A 269 7.20 -19.51 -9.45
N TYR A 270 6.06 -19.98 -8.94
CA TYR A 270 5.27 -19.28 -7.93
C TYR A 270 5.15 -20.13 -6.68
N PHE A 271 5.32 -19.56 -5.49
CA PHE A 271 4.96 -20.19 -4.23
C PHE A 271 3.59 -19.69 -3.78
N VAL A 272 2.64 -20.59 -3.58
CA VAL A 272 1.30 -20.25 -3.10
C VAL A 272 1.33 -20.14 -1.59
N ARG A 273 1.28 -18.91 -1.07
CA ARG A 273 1.26 -18.63 0.37
C ARG A 273 -0.13 -18.81 0.95
N ASP A 274 -1.15 -18.35 0.22
CA ASP A 274 -2.55 -18.44 0.59
C ASP A 274 -3.43 -18.45 -0.68
N ARG A 275 -4.68 -18.92 -0.56
CA ARG A 275 -5.67 -18.91 -1.64
C ARG A 275 -7.05 -18.56 -1.11
N GLU A 276 -7.77 -17.74 -1.86
CA GLU A 276 -9.14 -17.35 -1.57
C GLU A 276 -10.01 -17.66 -2.80
N THR A 277 -11.21 -18.20 -2.57
CA THR A 277 -12.19 -18.43 -3.64
C THR A 277 -13.49 -17.75 -3.29
N ILE A 278 -13.78 -16.66 -3.98
CA ILE A 278 -15.04 -15.94 -3.85
C ILE A 278 -16.03 -16.59 -4.83
N ARG A 279 -16.99 -17.36 -4.30
CA ARG A 279 -17.97 -18.08 -5.10
C ARG A 279 -19.16 -17.22 -5.55
N SER A 280 -19.36 -16.06 -4.95
CA SER A 280 -20.50 -15.17 -5.19
C SER A 280 -20.17 -13.76 -4.74
N THR A 281 -20.53 -12.76 -5.55
CA THR A 281 -20.60 -11.32 -5.19
C THR A 281 -21.90 -10.95 -4.49
N LYS A 282 -22.86 -11.87 -4.32
CA LYS A 282 -23.85 -11.67 -3.27
C LYS A 282 -23.10 -11.77 -1.95
N VAL A 283 -22.59 -10.61 -1.55
CA VAL A 283 -22.50 -10.18 -0.18
C VAL A 283 -23.65 -10.84 0.58
N GLY A 284 -23.36 -11.45 1.73
CA GLY A 284 -24.42 -12.05 2.55
C GLY A 284 -25.57 -11.05 2.75
N GLU A 285 -26.76 -11.50 3.07
CA GLU A 285 -27.86 -10.59 3.35
C GLU A 285 -28.01 -10.50 4.87
N LEU A 286 -27.84 -9.31 5.45
CA LEU A 286 -28.15 -9.03 6.85
C LEU A 286 -29.64 -8.68 6.96
N LEU A 287 -30.35 -9.41 7.82
CA LEU A 287 -31.72 -9.13 8.17
C LEU A 287 -31.75 -8.54 9.57
N GLU A 288 -32.26 -7.32 9.68
CA GLU A 288 -32.61 -6.72 10.96
C GLU A 288 -34.11 -6.96 11.20
N TYR A 289 -34.45 -7.60 12.31
CA TYR A 289 -35.83 -7.93 12.63
C TYR A 289 -36.14 -7.70 14.10
N ALA A 290 -37.42 -7.48 14.39
CA ALA A 290 -37.96 -7.44 15.74
C ALA A 290 -38.99 -8.56 15.92
N ALA A 291 -38.80 -9.38 16.94
CA ALA A 291 -39.75 -10.39 17.40
C ALA A 291 -40.32 -9.96 18.75
N PHE A 292 -41.57 -9.52 18.74
CA PHE A 292 -42.31 -9.20 19.94
C PHE A 292 -43.25 -10.37 20.29
N PHE A 293 -43.09 -10.95 21.47
CA PHE A 293 -43.94 -12.03 21.94
C PHE A 293 -45.23 -11.41 22.49
N VAL A 294 -46.40 -11.85 22.06
CA VAL A 294 -47.69 -11.21 22.40
C VAL A 294 -48.54 -12.17 23.22
N PRO A 295 -48.64 -12.01 24.56
CA PRO A 295 -49.42 -12.89 25.43
C PRO A 295 -50.93 -12.80 25.15
N GLY A 296 -51.46 -11.64 24.79
CA GLY A 296 -52.88 -11.44 24.46
C GLY A 296 -53.29 -11.94 23.08
N GLY A 297 -52.40 -12.65 22.37
CA GLY A 297 -52.71 -13.32 21.11
C GLY A 297 -53.04 -12.36 19.97
N GLN A 298 -53.92 -12.80 19.07
CA GLN A 298 -54.14 -12.13 17.78
C GLN A 298 -54.80 -10.75 17.91
N GLU A 299 -55.70 -10.55 18.88
CA GLU A 299 -56.38 -9.26 19.08
C GLU A 299 -55.39 -8.17 19.50
N GLU A 300 -54.51 -8.49 20.46
CA GLU A 300 -53.45 -7.57 20.89
C GLU A 300 -52.46 -7.29 19.75
N ALA A 301 -52.07 -8.32 19.00
CA ALA A 301 -51.20 -8.17 17.85
C ALA A 301 -51.79 -7.23 16.77
N ASN A 302 -53.10 -7.29 16.54
CA ASN A 302 -53.76 -6.40 15.59
C ASN A 302 -53.78 -4.93 16.06
N ARG A 303 -53.88 -4.70 17.38
CA ARG A 303 -53.74 -3.34 17.95
C ARG A 303 -52.33 -2.81 17.76
N ILE A 304 -51.32 -3.60 18.11
CA ILE A 304 -49.90 -3.23 17.94
C ILE A 304 -49.60 -2.91 16.47
N ARG A 305 -50.10 -3.73 15.52
CA ARG A 305 -49.93 -3.49 14.07
C ARG A 305 -50.50 -2.13 13.63
N ALA A 306 -51.57 -1.64 14.26
CA ALA A 306 -52.17 -0.37 13.92
C ALA A 306 -51.39 0.84 14.45
N GLU A 307 -50.51 0.63 15.45
CA GLU A 307 -49.77 1.70 16.14
C GLU A 307 -48.29 1.80 15.71
N VAL A 308 -47.75 0.74 15.11
CA VAL A 308 -46.32 0.60 14.76
C VAL A 308 -46.11 0.79 13.27
N GLN A 309 -45.08 1.56 12.89
CA GLN A 309 -44.64 1.74 11.50
C GLN A 309 -43.18 1.33 11.31
N ILE A 310 -42.34 1.56 12.31
CA ILE A 310 -40.93 1.14 12.36
C ILE A 310 -40.66 0.33 13.62
N CYS A 311 -39.62 -0.51 13.60
CA CYS A 311 -39.29 -1.36 14.75
C CYS A 311 -39.03 -0.60 16.06
N ASP A 312 -38.60 0.66 15.99
CA ASP A 312 -38.40 1.50 17.18
C ASP A 312 -39.71 1.79 17.93
N ASP A 313 -40.86 1.77 17.23
CA ASP A 313 -42.17 2.01 17.83
C ASP A 313 -42.58 0.85 18.77
N LEU A 314 -41.88 -0.29 18.73
CA LEU A 314 -42.11 -1.40 19.65
C LEU A 314 -41.52 -1.14 21.05
N TYR A 315 -40.52 -0.27 21.20
CA TYR A 315 -39.91 -0.01 22.51
C TYR A 315 -40.87 0.66 23.50
N PRO A 316 -41.65 1.69 23.12
CA PRO A 316 -42.70 2.23 23.99
C PRO A 316 -43.72 1.17 24.42
N ILE A 317 -44.10 0.27 23.52
CA ILE A 317 -45.08 -0.81 23.78
C ILE A 317 -44.51 -1.86 24.74
N ALA A 318 -43.23 -2.22 24.56
CA ALA A 318 -42.54 -3.18 25.42
C ALA A 318 -42.14 -2.61 26.79
N ARG A 319 -42.37 -1.32 27.05
CA ARG A 319 -41.93 -0.65 28.27
C ARG A 319 -42.59 -1.27 29.51
N GLY A 320 -41.77 -1.75 30.44
CA GLY A 320 -42.23 -2.38 31.68
C GLY A 320 -42.55 -3.87 31.56
N LEU A 321 -42.38 -4.46 30.37
CA LEU A 321 -42.43 -5.90 30.16
C LEU A 321 -41.04 -6.54 30.40
N PRO A 322 -40.97 -7.87 30.57
CA PRO A 322 -39.70 -8.59 30.64
C PRO A 322 -38.80 -8.33 29.42
N ALA A 323 -37.47 -8.36 29.61
CA ALA A 323 -36.52 -8.03 28.55
C ALA A 323 -36.54 -9.02 27.37
N ASP A 324 -36.98 -10.26 27.59
CA ASP A 324 -37.16 -11.29 26.58
C ASP A 324 -38.47 -11.15 25.78
N GLN A 325 -39.34 -10.20 26.14
CA GLN A 325 -40.59 -9.93 25.45
C GLN A 325 -40.38 -9.30 24.06
N LEU A 326 -39.31 -8.51 23.90
CA LEU A 326 -38.93 -7.89 22.64
C LEU A 326 -37.48 -8.26 22.31
N VAL A 327 -37.31 -9.07 21.28
CA VAL A 327 -35.99 -9.41 20.74
C VAL A 327 -35.80 -8.67 19.44
N ARG A 328 -34.74 -7.85 19.35
CA ARG A 328 -34.33 -7.22 18.10
C ARG A 328 -32.90 -7.62 17.81
N GLU A 329 -32.69 -8.16 16.62
CA GLU A 329 -31.39 -8.67 16.19
C GLU A 329 -31.13 -8.27 14.75
N GLU A 330 -29.85 -8.09 14.44
CA GLU A 330 -29.34 -7.97 13.09
C GLU A 330 -28.39 -9.14 12.85
N LEU A 331 -28.80 -10.05 11.95
CA LEU A 331 -28.08 -11.30 11.72
C LEU A 331 -27.92 -11.58 10.23
N PRO A 332 -26.84 -12.28 9.82
CA PRO A 332 -26.75 -12.86 8.49
C PRO A 332 -27.94 -13.79 8.26
N THR A 333 -28.49 -13.79 7.05
CA THR A 333 -29.68 -14.56 6.68
C THR A 333 -29.52 -16.04 7.05
N GLY A 334 -28.32 -16.60 6.94
CA GLY A 334 -28.01 -17.96 7.37
C GLY A 334 -28.19 -18.19 8.87
N ALA A 335 -27.83 -17.21 9.71
CA ALA A 335 -27.88 -17.26 11.17
C ALA A 335 -29.28 -16.96 11.75
N VAL A 336 -30.17 -16.29 11.00
CA VAL A 336 -31.57 -16.08 11.41
C VAL A 336 -32.28 -17.43 11.59
N PRO A 337 -33.05 -17.65 12.69
CA PRO A 337 -33.80 -18.89 12.90
C PRO A 337 -34.67 -19.26 11.68
N ALA A 338 -34.66 -20.53 11.27
CA ALA A 338 -35.26 -20.95 9.99
C ALA A 338 -36.74 -20.58 9.82
N ARG A 339 -37.52 -20.65 10.91
CA ARG A 339 -38.92 -20.23 10.94
C ARG A 339 -39.11 -18.73 10.74
N TYR A 340 -38.20 -17.90 11.26
CA TYR A 340 -38.26 -16.45 11.09
C TYR A 340 -37.85 -16.07 9.68
N ARG A 341 -36.77 -16.69 9.16
CA ARG A 341 -36.29 -16.48 7.80
C ARG A 341 -37.37 -16.71 6.74
N ALA A 342 -38.17 -17.78 6.88
CA ALA A 342 -39.24 -18.09 5.94
C ALA A 342 -40.35 -17.02 5.92
N GLU A 343 -40.66 -16.41 7.06
CA GLU A 343 -41.62 -15.32 7.15
C GLU A 343 -41.02 -14.00 6.65
N LEU A 344 -39.84 -13.62 7.16
CA LEU A 344 -39.13 -12.38 6.80
C LEU A 344 -38.81 -12.29 5.31
N ALA A 345 -38.62 -13.41 4.61
CA ALA A 345 -38.38 -13.43 3.16
C ALA A 345 -39.56 -12.87 2.35
N ASN A 346 -40.76 -12.85 2.92
CA ASN A 346 -41.98 -12.37 2.27
C ASN A 346 -42.41 -10.98 2.77
N LEU A 347 -41.60 -10.36 3.63
CA LEU A 347 -41.89 -9.04 4.19
C LEU A 347 -40.97 -7.99 3.56
N ASP A 348 -41.52 -6.79 3.37
CA ASP A 348 -40.78 -5.56 3.14
C ASP A 348 -40.44 -4.84 4.46
N PRO A 349 -39.44 -3.95 4.51
CA PRO A 349 -39.11 -3.17 5.71
C PRO A 349 -40.33 -2.41 6.23
N GLY A 350 -40.62 -2.55 7.52
CA GLY A 350 -41.83 -2.01 8.16
C GLY A 350 -43.03 -2.98 8.16
N GLU A 351 -42.98 -4.08 7.42
CA GLU A 351 -44.07 -5.06 7.41
C GLU A 351 -43.97 -6.09 8.53
N VAL A 352 -45.12 -6.68 8.88
CA VAL A 352 -45.30 -7.55 10.05
C VAL A 352 -46.01 -8.85 9.71
N SER A 353 -45.41 -9.98 10.09
CA SER A 353 -46.06 -11.29 10.18
C SER A 353 -46.49 -11.63 11.61
N THR A 354 -47.70 -12.17 11.76
CA THR A 354 -48.23 -12.71 13.02
C THR A 354 -48.55 -14.20 12.90
N ARG A 355 -47.91 -14.91 11.96
CA ARG A 355 -48.20 -16.33 11.64
C ARG A 355 -47.45 -17.34 12.52
N LEU A 356 -46.55 -16.86 13.38
CA LEU A 356 -45.69 -17.72 14.17
C LEU A 356 -46.11 -17.74 15.64
N THR A 357 -45.83 -18.86 16.29
CA THR A 357 -45.96 -19.03 17.74
C THR A 357 -44.66 -19.55 18.34
N ALA A 358 -44.34 -19.12 19.56
CA ALA A 358 -43.25 -19.64 20.36
C ALA A 358 -43.55 -21.08 20.84
N GLY A 359 -42.54 -21.76 21.40
CA GLY A 359 -42.68 -23.15 21.87
C GLY A 359 -43.72 -23.34 22.99
N ASN A 360 -44.06 -22.27 23.71
CA ASN A 360 -45.10 -22.24 24.74
C ASN A 360 -46.49 -21.80 24.20
N GLY A 361 -46.65 -21.62 22.89
CA GLY A 361 -47.90 -21.20 22.25
C GLY A 361 -48.11 -19.68 22.17
N THR A 362 -47.22 -18.86 22.72
CA THR A 362 -47.30 -17.39 22.64
C THR A 362 -47.18 -16.92 21.19
N LEU A 363 -48.02 -16.00 20.74
CA LEU A 363 -47.93 -15.44 19.39
C LEU A 363 -46.65 -14.62 19.22
N VAL A 364 -46.01 -14.70 18.06
CA VAL A 364 -44.85 -13.88 17.69
C VAL A 364 -45.27 -12.85 16.67
N PHE A 365 -45.21 -11.58 17.06
CA PHE A 365 -45.30 -10.43 16.17
C PHE A 365 -43.91 -10.19 15.60
N LEU A 366 -43.69 -10.65 14.37
CA LEU A 366 -42.40 -10.61 13.69
C LEU A 366 -42.41 -9.50 12.63
N MET A 367 -41.55 -8.51 12.81
CA MET A 367 -41.43 -7.35 11.94
C MET A 367 -40.06 -7.33 11.26
N LEU A 368 -40.02 -7.05 9.96
CA LEU A 368 -38.77 -6.78 9.26
C LEU A 368 -38.42 -5.30 9.46
N CYS A 369 -37.29 -5.02 10.11
CA CYS A 369 -36.83 -3.65 10.35
C CYS A 369 -36.08 -3.12 9.14
N ASN A 370 -35.12 -3.92 8.65
CA ASN A 370 -34.28 -3.55 7.52
C ASN A 370 -33.67 -4.79 6.85
N ARG A 371 -33.27 -4.64 5.58
CA ARG A 371 -32.58 -5.64 4.78
C ARG A 371 -31.39 -4.97 4.09
N ARG A 372 -30.18 -5.38 4.44
CA ARG A 372 -28.94 -4.78 3.89
C ARG A 372 -27.91 -5.84 3.54
N ASN A 373 -26.94 -5.48 2.71
CA ASN A 373 -25.86 -6.37 2.32
C ASN A 373 -24.82 -6.48 3.46
N ASP A 374 -24.44 -7.71 3.83
CA ASP A 374 -23.38 -8.15 4.74
C ASP A 374 -21.99 -7.89 4.16
N VAL A 375 -21.71 -6.62 3.86
CA VAL A 375 -20.43 -6.27 3.23
C VAL A 375 -19.37 -6.39 4.30
N PRO A 376 -18.28 -7.14 4.08
CA PRO A 376 -17.18 -7.19 5.03
C PRO A 376 -16.72 -5.76 5.36
N ASP A 377 -16.43 -5.50 6.64
CA ASP A 377 -16.00 -4.20 7.19
C ASP A 377 -14.67 -3.65 6.59
N SER A 378 -14.14 -4.24 5.52
CA SER A 378 -12.85 -3.84 4.95
C SER A 378 -12.90 -2.54 4.13
N VAL A 379 -14.06 -2.14 3.59
CA VAL A 379 -14.23 -0.86 2.88
C VAL A 379 -15.60 -0.25 3.17
N SER A 380 -15.67 0.69 4.09
CA SER A 380 -16.89 1.49 4.32
C SER A 380 -17.17 2.43 3.15
N ARG A 381 -18.45 2.72 2.89
CA ARG A 381 -18.87 3.74 1.90
C ARG A 381 -18.21 5.10 2.16
N ALA A 382 -17.98 5.44 3.43
CA ALA A 382 -17.26 6.66 3.81
C ALA A 382 -15.81 6.65 3.30
N GLN A 383 -15.09 5.52 3.42
CA GLN A 383 -13.74 5.39 2.88
C GLN A 383 -13.72 5.49 1.35
N ILE A 384 -14.71 4.93 0.65
CA ILE A 384 -14.83 5.11 -0.81
C ILE A 384 -15.07 6.58 -1.17
N ALA A 385 -15.99 7.25 -0.46
CA ALA A 385 -16.25 8.67 -0.68
C ALA A 385 -14.99 9.52 -0.44
N ASP A 386 -14.22 9.23 0.61
CA ASP A 386 -12.96 9.90 0.90
C ASP A 386 -11.89 9.63 -0.15
N ALA A 387 -11.79 8.39 -0.65
CA ALA A 387 -10.88 8.03 -1.73
C ALA A 387 -11.23 8.77 -3.03
N LEU A 388 -12.50 8.79 -3.42
CA LEU A 388 -12.99 9.53 -4.60
C LEU A 388 -12.74 11.04 -4.46
N ARG A 389 -12.97 11.60 -3.26
CA ARG A 389 -12.70 13.00 -2.96
C ARG A 389 -11.22 13.32 -3.12
N ASN A 390 -10.34 12.52 -2.50
CA ASN A 390 -8.89 12.69 -2.61
C ASN A 390 -8.39 12.52 -4.05
N GLN A 391 -8.94 11.58 -4.81
CA GLN A 391 -8.63 11.40 -6.23
C GLN A 391 -8.98 12.64 -7.04
N ARG A 392 -10.17 13.23 -6.84
CA ARG A 392 -10.61 14.44 -7.53
C ARG A 392 -9.76 15.65 -7.17
N ILE A 393 -9.46 15.84 -5.88
CA ILE A 393 -8.54 16.89 -5.41
C ILE A 393 -7.16 16.72 -6.05
N GLY A 394 -6.64 15.49 -6.12
CA GLY A 394 -5.37 15.19 -6.77
C GLY A 394 -5.35 15.52 -8.25
N ALA A 395 -6.45 15.24 -8.98
CA ALA A 395 -6.58 15.61 -10.39
C ALA A 395 -6.52 17.14 -10.58
N TYR A 396 -7.31 17.90 -9.80
CA TYR A 396 -7.26 19.36 -9.86
C TYR A 396 -5.90 19.94 -9.44
N ALA A 397 -5.21 19.30 -8.50
CA ALA A 397 -3.86 19.68 -8.14
C ALA A 397 -2.88 19.47 -9.30
N ASN A 398 -3.01 18.38 -10.06
CA ASN A 398 -2.14 18.15 -11.22
C ASN A 398 -2.40 19.18 -12.33
N ASP A 399 -3.67 19.51 -12.60
CA ASP A 399 -4.04 20.55 -13.57
C ASP A 399 -3.47 21.91 -13.13
N LEU A 400 -3.62 22.24 -11.85
CA LEU A 400 -3.04 23.47 -11.29
C LEU A 400 -1.51 23.51 -11.44
N LEU A 401 -0.82 22.41 -11.16
CA LEU A 401 0.63 22.36 -11.32
C LEU A 401 1.04 22.56 -12.77
N ALA A 402 0.31 21.98 -13.72
CA ALA A 402 0.55 22.16 -15.14
C ALA A 402 0.36 23.64 -15.55
N ASP A 403 -0.71 24.28 -15.08
CA ASP A 403 -0.97 25.70 -15.32
C ASP A 403 0.11 26.60 -14.71
N LEU A 404 0.49 26.35 -13.46
CA LEU A 404 1.55 27.11 -12.80
C LEU A 404 2.88 26.94 -13.53
N ARG A 405 3.20 25.72 -13.98
CA ARG A 405 4.42 25.45 -14.74
C ARG A 405 4.42 26.14 -16.10
N ALA A 406 3.28 26.18 -16.79
CA ALA A 406 3.13 26.88 -18.07
C ALA A 406 3.33 28.40 -17.93
N ASN A 407 3.00 28.96 -16.77
CA ASN A 407 3.14 30.38 -16.46
C ASN A 407 4.46 30.75 -15.76
N ALA A 408 5.24 29.76 -15.33
CA ALA A 408 6.53 30.00 -14.66
C ALA A 408 7.63 30.35 -15.67
N HIS A 409 8.53 31.25 -15.28
CA HIS A 409 9.75 31.50 -16.05
C HIS A 409 10.78 30.41 -15.73
N ILE A 410 10.99 29.49 -16.67
CA ILE A 410 11.90 28.36 -16.52
C ILE A 410 13.07 28.51 -17.51
N GLU A 411 14.28 28.76 -16.98
CA GLU A 411 15.51 28.84 -17.75
C GLU A 411 16.36 27.58 -17.50
N TYR A 412 16.63 26.79 -18.55
CA TYR A 412 17.51 25.63 -18.47
C TYR A 412 18.96 26.04 -18.76
N LEU A 413 19.85 25.78 -17.81
CA LEU A 413 21.25 26.20 -17.86
C LEU A 413 22.14 24.99 -18.21
N ARG A 414 23.03 25.17 -19.19
CA ARG A 414 23.90 24.12 -19.72
C ARG A 414 25.28 24.10 -19.05
#